data_AF-A0A258IDJ2-F1
#
_entry.id   AF-A0A258IDJ2-F1
#
_cell.length_a   1.000
_cell.length_b   1.000
_cell.length_c   1.000
_cell.angle_alpha   90.00
_cell.angle_beta   90.00
_cell.angle_gamma   90.00
#
_symmetry.space_group_name_H-M   'P 1'
#
loop_
_entity.id
_entity.type
_entity.pdbx_description
1 polymer ?
#
loop_
_entity_poly.entity_id
_entity_poly.type
_entity_poly.pdbx_seq_one_letter_code
_entity_poly.pdbx_strand_id
1 'polypeptide(L)'
;MSHTPHQLAAEFPEDSGLLHQLKLTDAHFARLADNHHELNREIHRIESEVEAASDERFEALKKQRLGLLDELAAIVAKAREAA
;
A
#
# COMPACT_ATOMS: atom_id res chain seq x y z
N MET A 1 -2.34 -8.10 -18.58
CA MET A 1 -2.98 -7.84 -17.26
C MET A 1 -1.85 -7.73 -16.25
N SER A 2 -1.40 -6.52 -15.92
CA SER A 2 -0.27 -6.32 -15.00
C SER A 2 -0.78 -6.53 -13.57
N HIS A 3 -0.69 -7.76 -13.08
CA HIS A 3 -1.08 -8.10 -11.71
C HIS A 3 0.07 -7.71 -10.79
N THR A 4 0.17 -6.42 -10.43
CA THR A 4 1.13 -6.01 -9.41
C THR A 4 0.71 -6.67 -8.09
N PRO A 5 1.55 -7.53 -7.48
CA PRO A 5 1.25 -8.16 -6.19
C PRO A 5 1.17 -7.09 -5.08
N HIS A 6 0.66 -7.42 -3.89
CA HIS A 6 0.60 -6.50 -2.73
C HIS A 6 -0.20 -5.22 -2.97
N GLN A 7 -1.28 -5.30 -3.74
CA GLN A 7 -2.22 -4.18 -3.82
C GLN A 7 -3.00 -4.05 -2.51
N LEU A 8 -3.33 -2.81 -2.13
CA LEU A 8 -4.06 -2.54 -0.90
C LEU A 8 -5.40 -3.32 -0.82
N ALA A 9 -6.09 -3.48 -1.95
CA ALA A 9 -7.33 -4.27 -2.01
C ALA A 9 -7.12 -5.77 -1.75
N ALA A 10 -5.93 -6.30 -2.02
CA ALA A 10 -5.57 -7.69 -1.73
C ALA A 10 -5.16 -7.88 -0.26
N GLU A 11 -4.58 -6.84 0.37
CA GLU A 11 -4.21 -6.85 1.79
C GLU A 11 -5.45 -6.68 2.70
N PHE A 12 -6.50 -6.00 2.23
CA PHE A 12 -7.77 -5.82 2.96
C PHE A 12 -8.99 -6.26 2.14
N PRO A 13 -9.15 -7.56 1.85
CA PRO A 13 -10.21 -8.05 0.96
C PRO A 13 -11.62 -7.80 1.53
N GLU A 14 -11.77 -7.94 2.84
CA GLU A 14 -13.05 -7.76 3.55
C GLU A 14 -13.45 -6.29 3.71
N ASP A 15 -12.52 -5.34 3.54
CA ASP A 15 -12.75 -3.90 3.75
C ASP A 15 -12.79 -3.10 2.44
N SER A 16 -12.91 -3.75 1.29
CA SER A 16 -12.85 -3.06 -0.03
C SER A 16 -13.80 -1.85 -0.14
N GLY A 17 -15.01 -1.94 0.40
CA GLY A 17 -15.96 -0.83 0.47
C GLY A 17 -15.50 0.31 1.40
N LEU A 18 -14.97 -0.03 2.58
CA LEU A 18 -14.44 0.92 3.54
C LEU A 18 -13.19 1.63 3.00
N LEU A 19 -12.28 0.89 2.35
CA LEU A 19 -11.13 1.45 1.65
C LEU A 19 -11.55 2.48 0.60
N HIS A 20 -12.59 2.16 -0.19
CA HIS A 20 -13.09 3.09 -1.20
C HIS A 20 -13.67 4.36 -0.57
N GLN A 21 -14.45 4.22 0.50
CA GLN A 21 -14.98 5.36 1.25
C GLN A 21 -13.85 6.22 1.83
N LEU A 22 -12.88 5.61 2.51
CA LEU A 22 -11.74 6.31 3.11
C LEU A 22 -10.93 7.06 2.06
N LYS A 23 -10.73 6.51 0.85
CA LYS A 23 -10.07 7.23 -0.25
C LYS A 23 -10.81 8.50 -0.68
N LEU A 24 -12.14 8.53 -0.54
CA LEU A 24 -12.95 9.68 -0.94
C LEU A 24 -13.10 10.70 0.20
N THR A 25 -13.14 10.24 1.45
CA THR A 25 -13.48 11.08 2.60
C THR A 25 -12.28 11.47 3.47
N ASP A 26 -11.18 10.72 3.43
CA ASP A 26 -9.98 10.96 4.22
C ASP A 26 -8.79 11.25 3.29
N ALA A 27 -8.43 12.53 3.20
CA ALA A 27 -7.32 12.99 2.37
C ALA A 27 -5.95 12.47 2.85
N HIS A 28 -5.80 12.14 4.13
CA HIS A 28 -4.58 11.53 4.64
C HIS A 28 -4.49 10.07 4.21
N PHE A 29 -5.58 9.32 4.35
CA PHE A 29 -5.68 7.94 3.85
C PHE A 29 -5.42 7.86 2.34
N ALA A 30 -6.01 8.76 1.55
CA ALA A 30 -5.81 8.81 0.11
C ALA A 30 -4.32 8.96 -0.26
N ARG A 31 -3.61 9.89 0.40
CA ARG A 31 -2.16 10.10 0.20
C ARG A 31 -1.35 8.87 0.60
N LEU A 32 -1.66 8.24 1.73
CA LEU A 32 -0.96 7.03 2.17
C LEU A 32 -1.18 5.87 1.19
N ALA A 33 -2.40 5.70 0.70
CA ALA A 33 -2.73 4.66 -0.26
C ALA A 33 -2.03 4.87 -1.61
N ASP A 34 -1.91 6.13 -2.06
CA ASP A 34 -1.18 6.48 -3.28
C ASP A 34 0.33 6.24 -3.10
N ASN A 35 0.92 6.70 -1.99
CA ASN A 35 2.32 6.45 -1.67
C ASN A 35 2.64 4.95 -1.61
N HIS A 36 1.78 4.16 -0.95
CA HIS A 36 1.91 2.71 -0.88
C HIS A 36 1.86 2.11 -2.29
N HIS A 37 0.95 2.59 -3.15
CA HIS A 37 0.81 2.09 -4.52
C HIS A 37 2.02 2.43 -5.40
N GLU A 38 2.59 3.63 -5.27
CA GLU A 38 3.82 4.04 -5.96
C GLU A 38 5.01 3.20 -5.53
N LEU A 39 5.23 3.08 -4.23
CA LEU A 39 6.33 2.32 -3.66
C LEU A 39 6.23 0.83 -4.01
N ASN A 40 5.02 0.26 -4.00
CA ASN A 40 4.80 -1.11 -4.42
C ASN A 40 5.10 -1.33 -5.91
N ARG A 41 4.80 -0.34 -6.77
CA ARG A 41 5.22 -0.40 -8.18
C ARG A 41 6.72 -0.33 -8.35
N GLU A 42 7.42 0.47 -7.55
CA GLU A 42 8.88 0.54 -7.56
C GLU A 42 9.52 -0.78 -7.14
N ILE A 43 9.07 -1.34 -6.02
CA ILE A 43 9.48 -2.67 -5.53
C ILE A 43 9.24 -3.72 -6.62
N HIS A 44 8.07 -3.71 -7.25
CA HIS A 44 7.75 -4.69 -8.30
C HIS A 44 8.63 -4.54 -9.55
N ARG A 45 9.05 -3.32 -9.93
CA ARG A 45 10.01 -3.11 -11.03
C ARG A 45 11.38 -3.70 -10.70
N ILE A 46 11.82 -3.56 -9.45
CA ILE A 46 13.08 -4.14 -8.97
C ILE A 46 12.96 -5.68 -8.93
N GLU A 47 11.87 -6.23 -8.38
CA GLU A 47 11.60 -7.67 -8.34
C GLU A 47 11.51 -8.32 -9.71
N SER A 48 10.98 -7.59 -10.70
CA SER A 48 10.86 -8.06 -12.08
C SER A 48 12.14 -7.87 -12.90
N GLU A 49 13.26 -7.50 -12.26
CA GLU A 49 14.56 -7.21 -12.89
C GLU A 49 14.48 -6.10 -13.97
N VAL A 50 13.43 -5.27 -13.94
CA VAL A 50 13.25 -4.13 -14.87
C VAL A 50 14.13 -2.96 -14.45
N GLU A 51 14.33 -2.77 -13.14
CA GLU A 51 15.17 -1.73 -12.57
C GLU A 51 16.25 -2.36 -11.67
N ALA A 52 17.51 -2.03 -11.94
CA ALA A 52 18.61 -2.46 -11.07
C ALA A 52 18.61 -1.63 -9.78
N ALA A 53 18.62 -2.31 -8.64
CA ALA A 53 18.77 -1.70 -7.32
C ALA A 53 19.75 -2.53 -6.49
N SER A 54 20.41 -1.90 -5.51
CA SER A 54 21.15 -2.63 -4.49
C SER A 54 20.19 -3.34 -3.54
N ASP A 55 20.65 -4.44 -2.94
CA ASP A 55 19.90 -5.17 -1.92
C ASP A 55 19.50 -4.24 -0.75
N GLU A 56 20.39 -3.34 -0.34
CA GLU A 56 20.13 -2.34 0.71
C GLU A 56 18.96 -1.42 0.35
N ARG A 57 18.92 -0.91 -0.90
CA ARG A 57 17.81 -0.07 -1.39
C ARG A 57 16.52 -0.87 -1.43
N PHE A 58 16.56 -2.10 -1.94
CA PHE A 58 15.39 -2.95 -2.05
C PHE A 58 14.79 -3.27 -0.68
N GLU A 59 15.62 -3.61 0.31
CA GLU A 59 15.18 -3.85 1.69
C GLU A 59 14.65 -2.57 2.36
N ALA A 60 15.26 -1.41 2.09
CA ALA A 60 14.73 -0.12 2.57
C ALA A 60 13.33 0.17 2.01
N LEU A 61 13.11 -0.08 0.71
CA LEU A 61 11.79 0.08 0.09
C LEU A 61 10.76 -0.87 0.70
N LYS A 62 11.09 -2.15 0.90
CA LYS A 62 10.18 -3.10 1.57
C LYS A 62 9.77 -2.64 2.97
N LYS A 63 10.73 -2.12 3.76
CA LYS A 63 10.46 -1.58 5.09
C LYS A 63 9.54 -0.36 5.04
N GLN A 64 9.75 0.54 4.07
CA GLN A 64 8.85 1.67 3.84
C GLN A 64 7.44 1.20 3.46
N ARG A 65 7.31 0.15 2.65
CA ARG A 65 6.01 -0.42 2.26
C ARG A 65 5.26 -0.92 3.48
N LEU A 66 5.98 -1.65 4.34
CA LEU A 66 5.42 -2.19 5.57
C LEU A 66 4.95 -1.07 6.51
N GLY A 67 5.76 -0.02 6.70
CA GLY A 67 5.34 1.12 7.53
C GLY A 67 4.10 1.84 6.99
N LEU A 68 4.01 2.03 5.67
CA LEU A 68 2.80 2.58 5.06
C LEU A 68 1.59 1.66 5.23
N LEU A 69 1.78 0.34 5.14
CA LEU A 69 0.73 -0.64 5.37
C LEU A 69 0.24 -0.61 6.82
N ASP A 70 1.15 -0.47 7.79
CA ASP A 70 0.81 -0.36 9.21
C ASP A 70 -0.02 0.90 9.49
N GLU A 71 0.36 2.06 8.92
CA GLU A 71 -0.41 3.30 9.03
C GLU A 71 -1.80 3.17 8.39
N LEU A 72 -1.89 2.58 7.21
CA LEU A 72 -3.16 2.30 6.53
C LEU A 72 -4.04 1.36 7.35
N ALA A 73 -3.46 0.29 7.90
CA ALA A 73 -4.16 -0.67 8.74
C ALA A 73 -4.73 -0.02 10.00
N ALA A 74 -3.99 0.89 10.63
CA ALA A 74 -4.44 1.63 11.80
C ALA A 74 -5.66 2.52 11.48
N ILE A 75 -5.66 3.20 10.32
CA ILE A 75 -6.80 4.01 9.88
C ILE A 75 -8.01 3.13 9.57
N VAL A 76 -7.82 2.03 8.84
CA VAL A 76 -8.88 1.07 8.50
C VAL A 76 -9.49 0.47 9.75
N ALA A 77 -8.68 0.01 10.70
CA ALA A 77 -9.15 -0.54 11.97
C ALA A 77 -9.99 0.48 12.74
N LYS A 78 -9.50 1.73 12.86
CA LYS A 78 -10.23 2.81 13.53
C LYS A 78 -11.56 3.15 12.82
N ALA A 79 -11.56 3.16 11.49
CA ALA A 79 -12.76 3.43 10.71
C ALA A 79 -13.79 2.29 10.81
N ARG A 80 -13.33 1.04 10.91
CA ARG A 80 -14.17 -0.14 11.14
C ARG A 80 -14.81 -0.11 12.53
N GLU A 81 -14.09 0.28 13.57
CA GLU A 81 -14.65 0.43 14.93
C GLU A 81 -15.68 1.56 15.04
N ALA A 82 -15.59 2.56 14.16
CA ALA A 82 -16.51 3.68 14.12
C ALA A 82 -17.79 3.42 13.29
N ALA A 83 -17.85 2.30 12.56
CA ALA A 83 -18.97 1.87 11.74
C ALA A 83 -19.92 0.95 12.52
#